data_AF-C8NFA8-F1
#
_entry.id   AF-C8NFA8-F1
#
_cell.length_a   1.000
_cell.length_b   1.000
_cell.length_c   1.000
_cell.angle_alpha   90.00
_cell.angle_beta   90.00
_cell.angle_gamma   90.00
#
_symmetry.space_group_name_H-M   'P 1'
#
loop_
_entity.id
_entity.type
_entity.pdbx_description
1 polymer ?
#
loop_
_entity_poly.entity_id
_entity_poly.type
_entity_poly.pdbx_seq_one_letter_code
_entity_poly.pdbx_strand_id
1 'polypeptide(L)'
;MLHLGHREVIGMGKKFRVDKEKVDRLETLEYSEMIKLAAVYKILEDEGVTPELLEKWGYYYKGKRWLKIPVSRTKEGVDGSDFLFNTQVYEVLIDLP
;
A
#
# COMPACT_ATOMS: atom_id res chain seq x y z
N MET A 1 1.63 -4.86 37.48
CA MET A 1 1.84 -3.56 36.78
C MET A 1 2.80 -3.82 35.63
N LEU A 2 2.27 -4.15 34.45
CA LEU A 2 3.07 -4.23 33.23
C LEU A 2 2.66 -3.04 32.38
N HIS A 3 3.65 -2.17 32.12
CA HIS A 3 3.55 -0.96 31.33
C HIS A 3 2.84 -1.27 30.01
N LEU A 4 1.64 -0.68 29.81
CA LEU A 4 1.08 -0.45 28.49
C LEU A 4 2.06 0.46 27.76
N GLY A 5 3.02 -0.14 27.05
CA GLY A 5 3.90 0.57 26.13
C GLY A 5 3.02 1.22 25.07
N HIS A 6 2.92 2.54 25.14
CA HIS A 6 2.61 3.48 24.05
C HIS A 6 2.05 2.80 22.79
N ARG A 7 0.79 2.34 22.86
CA ARG A 7 -0.06 2.27 21.66
C ARG A 7 -0.38 3.72 21.34
N GLU A 8 0.53 4.38 20.65
CA GLU A 8 0.16 5.51 19.80
C GLU A 8 -0.79 4.93 18.76
N VAL A 9 -2.06 4.92 19.14
CA VAL A 9 -3.18 4.94 18.21
C VAL A 9 -2.89 6.12 17.28
N ILE A 10 -2.30 5.84 16.11
CA ILE A 10 -2.29 6.76 14.98
C ILE A 10 -3.74 6.82 14.49
N GLY A 11 -4.56 7.46 15.30
CA GLY A 11 -5.97 7.71 15.15
C GLY A 11 -6.18 9.13 15.65
N MET A 12 -5.44 10.08 15.08
CA MET A 12 -5.69 11.51 15.28
C MET A 12 -5.91 12.17 13.92
N GLY A 13 -7.11 11.94 13.37
CA GLY A 13 -7.93 12.99 12.77
C GLY A 13 -7.50 13.62 11.45
N LYS A 14 -6.40 13.21 10.81
CA LYS A 14 -6.13 13.61 9.42
C LYS A 14 -6.87 12.67 8.48
N LYS A 15 -8.01 13.11 7.97
CA LYS A 15 -8.68 12.47 6.82
C LYS A 15 -7.63 12.28 5.73
N PHE A 16 -7.26 11.05 5.42
CA PHE A 16 -6.37 10.78 4.31
C PHE A 16 -7.13 11.17 3.05
N ARG A 17 -6.77 12.31 2.47
CA ARG A 17 -7.50 12.85 1.33
C ARG A 17 -6.88 12.27 0.06
N VAL A 18 -7.66 11.46 -0.64
CA VAL A 18 -7.30 11.00 -1.97
C VAL A 18 -7.45 12.20 -2.90
N ASP A 19 -6.31 12.70 -3.39
CA ASP A 19 -6.27 13.82 -4.33
C ASP A 19 -6.55 13.35 -5.76
N LYS A 20 -6.94 14.26 -6.65
CA LYS A 20 -7.18 13.97 -8.06
C LYS A 20 -5.96 13.31 -8.73
N GLU A 21 -4.73 13.68 -8.35
CA GLU A 21 -3.51 13.02 -8.86
C GLU A 21 -3.47 11.52 -8.52
N LYS A 22 -3.94 11.15 -7.33
CA LYS A 22 -3.99 9.73 -6.90
C LYS A 22 -5.05 8.95 -7.66
N VAL A 23 -6.15 9.61 -8.03
CA VAL A 23 -7.22 9.03 -8.85
C VAL A 23 -6.80 8.91 -10.31
N ASP A 24 -6.16 9.92 -10.87
CA ASP A 24 -5.61 9.90 -12.25
C ASP A 24 -4.62 8.75 -12.43
N ARG A 25 -3.81 8.48 -11.39
CA ARG A 25 -2.92 7.32 -11.36
C ARG A 25 -3.67 5.98 -11.45
N LEU A 26 -4.90 5.87 -10.93
CA LEU A 26 -5.71 4.65 -11.08
C LEU A 26 -6.06 4.37 -12.54
N GLU A 27 -6.27 5.41 -13.36
CA GLU A 27 -6.62 5.29 -14.78
C GLU A 27 -5.45 4.77 -15.63
N THR A 28 -4.22 4.88 -15.11
CA THR A 28 -3.00 4.36 -15.76
C THR A 28 -2.72 2.88 -15.47
N LEU A 29 -3.47 2.26 -14.55
CA LEU A 29 -3.27 0.88 -14.10
C LEU A 29 -4.20 -0.09 -14.81
N GLU A 30 -3.82 -1.38 -14.87
CA GLU A 30 -4.75 -2.41 -15.34
C GLU A 30 -5.95 -2.52 -14.39
N TYR A 31 -7.11 -2.94 -14.90
CA TYR A 31 -8.34 -3.00 -14.10
C TYR A 31 -8.16 -3.74 -12.76
N SER A 32 -7.45 -4.87 -12.76
CA SER A 32 -7.18 -5.65 -11.54
C SER A 32 -6.34 -4.90 -10.50
N GLU A 33 -5.40 -4.05 -10.96
CA GLU A 33 -4.54 -3.22 -10.13
C GLU A 33 -5.30 -2.02 -9.58
N MET A 34 -6.07 -1.38 -10.46
CA MET A 34 -6.96 -0.27 -10.16
C MET A 34 -7.92 -0.62 -9.02
N ILE A 35 -8.61 -1.77 -9.09
CA ILE A 35 -9.56 -2.19 -8.07
C ILE A 35 -8.88 -2.39 -6.70
N LYS A 36 -7.69 -2.99 -6.66
CA LYS A 36 -6.96 -3.18 -5.40
C LYS A 36 -6.55 -1.84 -4.80
N LEU A 37 -5.99 -0.94 -5.60
CA LEU A 37 -5.54 0.35 -5.12
C LEU A 37 -6.72 1.24 -4.70
N ALA A 38 -7.83 1.21 -5.44
CA ALA A 38 -9.07 1.90 -5.10
C ALA A 38 -9.66 1.40 -3.77
N ALA A 39 -9.63 0.09 -3.50
CA ALA A 39 -10.06 -0.46 -2.22
C ALA A 39 -9.20 0.06 -1.06
N VAL A 40 -7.88 0.11 -1.23
CA VAL A 40 -6.98 0.69 -0.22
C VAL A 40 -7.26 2.17 0.00
N TYR A 41 -7.45 2.95 -1.07
CA TYR A 41 -7.83 4.36 -0.95
C TYR A 41 -9.17 4.55 -0.23
N LYS A 42 -10.15 3.69 -0.49
CA LYS A 42 -11.45 3.76 0.19
C LYS A 42 -11.32 3.53 1.70
N ILE A 43 -10.51 2.55 2.12
CA ILE A 43 -10.20 2.29 3.53
C ILE A 43 -9.48 3.50 4.15
N LEU A 44 -8.50 4.05 3.45
CA LEU A 44 -7.76 5.22 3.91
C LEU A 44 -8.66 6.46 4.07
N GLU A 45 -9.62 6.69 3.17
CA GLU A 45 -10.57 7.81 3.29
C GLU A 45 -11.56 7.63 4.44
N ASP A 46 -12.05 6.40 4.66
CA ASP A 46 -13.11 6.11 5.63
C ASP A 46 -12.56 5.96 7.05
N GLU A 47 -11.50 5.15 7.20
CA GLU A 47 -10.93 4.74 8.48
C GLU A 47 -9.60 5.44 8.79
N GLY A 48 -8.97 6.06 7.80
CA GLY A 48 -7.62 6.58 7.93
C GLY A 48 -6.56 5.49 7.85
N VAL A 49 -5.35 5.80 8.33
CA VAL A 49 -4.25 4.85 8.36
C VAL A 49 -4.43 3.92 9.56
N THR A 50 -4.99 2.74 9.33
CA THR A 50 -5.20 1.73 10.39
C THR A 50 -3.89 1.02 10.76
N PRO A 51 -3.75 0.51 12.00
CA PRO A 51 -2.61 -0.31 12.39
C PRO A 51 -2.47 -1.55 11.50
N GLU A 52 -3.56 -2.17 11.06
CA GLU A 52 -3.55 -3.34 10.19
C GLU A 52 -2.91 -3.04 8.81
N LEU A 53 -3.21 -1.87 8.22
CA LEU A 53 -2.56 -1.41 6.99
C LEU A 53 -1.06 -1.20 7.19
N LEU A 54 -0.68 -0.66 8.35
CA LEU A 54 0.71 -0.40 8.71
C LEU A 54 1.48 -1.68 9.00
N GLU A 55 0.87 -2.68 9.62
CA GLU A 55 1.50 -3.99 9.86
C GLU A 55 1.70 -4.74 8.55
N LYS A 56 0.75 -4.62 7.61
CA LYS A 56 0.78 -5.36 6.34
C LYS A 56 1.65 -4.69 5.27
N TRP A 57 1.60 -3.37 5.17
CA TRP A 57 2.20 -2.60 4.07
C TRP A 57 3.01 -1.40 4.54
N GLY A 58 3.10 -1.16 5.84
CA GLY A 58 3.86 -0.05 6.39
C GLY A 58 5.34 -0.19 6.07
N TYR A 59 5.91 0.88 5.54
CA TYR A 59 7.31 0.98 5.19
C TYR A 59 7.87 2.28 5.75
N TYR A 60 8.94 2.19 6.53
CA TYR A 60 9.60 3.36 7.09
C TYR A 60 10.97 3.54 6.44
N TYR A 61 11.17 4.71 5.84
CA TYR A 61 12.44 5.03 5.18
C TYR A 61 12.78 6.50 5.38
N LYS A 62 13.99 6.76 5.88
CA LYS A 62 14.55 8.10 6.08
C LYS A 62 13.61 9.08 6.80
N GLY A 63 13.00 8.66 7.90
CA GLY A 63 12.12 9.56 8.66
C GLY A 63 10.68 9.64 8.13
N LYS A 64 10.39 9.03 6.97
CA LYS A 64 9.08 9.07 6.32
C LYS A 64 8.40 7.71 6.37
N ARG A 65 7.09 7.73 6.56
CA ARG A 65 6.26 6.52 6.57
C ARG A 65 5.45 6.44 5.29
N TRP A 66 5.44 5.26 4.71
CA TRP A 66 4.79 4.95 3.44
C TRP A 66 3.94 3.70 3.60
N LEU A 67 2.96 3.52 2.73
CA LEU A 67 2.38 2.22 2.45
C LEU A 67 2.92 1.72 1.11
N LYS A 68 3.48 0.51 1.11
CA LYS A 68 3.97 -0.18 -0.09
C LYS A 68 2.94 -1.21 -0.53
N ILE A 69 2.03 -0.81 -1.42
CA ILE A 69 0.89 -1.62 -1.83
C ILE A 69 1.26 -2.47 -3.05
N PRO A 70 1.28 -3.81 -2.95
CA PRO A 70 1.49 -4.67 -4.10
C PRO A 70 0.22 -4.71 -4.95
N VAL A 71 0.25 -4.09 -6.14
CA VAL A 71 -0.90 -4.02 -7.05
C VAL A 71 -0.95 -5.19 -8.02
N SER A 72 0.22 -5.65 -8.50
CA SER A 72 0.34 -6.82 -9.37
C SER A 72 1.52 -7.68 -9.04
N ARG A 73 1.41 -8.95 -9.44
CA ARG A 73 2.49 -9.92 -9.42
C ARG A 73 2.47 -10.68 -10.74
N THR A 74 3.43 -10.41 -11.61
CA THR A 74 3.64 -11.19 -12.84
C THR A 74 4.68 -12.27 -12.57
N LYS A 75 4.51 -13.41 -13.22
CA LYS A 75 5.50 -14.49 -13.26
C LYS A 75 5.88 -14.68 -14.72
N GLU A 76 7.10 -14.29 -15.07
CA GLU A 76 7.65 -14.52 -16.40
C GLU A 76 8.51 -15.78 -16.35
N GLY A 77 8.32 -16.69 -17.32
CA GLY A 77 9.21 -17.84 -17.49
C GLY A 77 10.60 -17.36 -17.86
N VAL A 78 11.64 -17.91 -17.24
CA VAL A 78 13.03 -17.59 -17.61
C VAL A 78 13.35 -18.37 -18.89
N ASP A 79 13.80 -17.65 -19.93
CA ASP A 79 14.19 -18.27 -21.20
C ASP A 79 15.22 -19.39 -20.96
N GLY A 80 14.88 -20.62 -21.38
CA GLY A 80 15.70 -21.81 -21.17
C GLY A 80 15.40 -22.64 -19.92
N SER A 81 14.34 -22.35 -19.15
CA SER A 81 13.94 -23.19 -18.00
C SER A 81 12.43 -23.17 -17.72
N ASP A 82 11.77 -24.32 -17.90
CA ASP A 82 10.34 -24.53 -17.61
C ASP A 82 10.00 -24.43 -16.10
N PHE A 83 11.03 -24.52 -15.24
CA PHE A 83 10.89 -24.55 -13.78
C PHE A 83 11.29 -23.24 -13.08
N LEU A 84 11.91 -22.30 -13.79
CA LEU A 84 12.37 -21.04 -13.22
C LEU A 84 11.46 -19.90 -13.69
N PHE A 85 10.93 -19.15 -12.74
CA PHE A 85 10.06 -18.01 -13.01
C PHE A 85 10.64 -16.77 -12.36
N ASN A 86 10.81 -15.70 -13.14
CA ASN A 86 11.06 -14.38 -12.60
C ASN A 86 9.75 -13.81 -12.08
N THR A 87 9.71 -13.39 -10.82
CA THR A 87 8.51 -12.77 -10.24
C THR A 87 8.73 -11.27 -10.16
N GLN A 88 8.00 -10.50 -10.97
CA GLN A 88 7.96 -9.04 -10.81
C GLN A 88 6.75 -8.67 -9.98
N VAL A 89 6.97 -7.87 -8.93
CA VAL A 89 5.90 -7.32 -8.11
C VAL A 89 5.85 -5.82 -8.38
N TYR A 90 4.71 -5.35 -8.88
CA TYR A 90 4.46 -3.94 -9.09
C TYR A 90 3.88 -3.37 -7.80
N GLU A 91 4.55 -2.35 -7.27
CA GLU A 91 4.23 -1.76 -5.97
C GLU A 91 3.97 -0.27 -6.11
N VAL A 92 2.89 0.19 -5.49
CA VAL A 92 2.54 1.62 -5.40
C VAL A 92 2.89 2.12 -4.01
N LEU A 93 3.69 3.19 -3.96
CA LEU A 93 4.01 3.89 -2.73
C LEU A 93 2.99 4.98 -2.46
N ILE A 94 2.38 4.92 -1.28
CA ILE A 94 1.46 5.94 -0.77
C ILE A 94 2.16 6.65 0.39
N ASP A 95 2.46 7.94 0.23
CA ASP A 95 3.00 8.80 1.29
C ASP A 95 1.94 9.02 2.38
N LEU A 96 2.32 8.84 3.64
CA LEU A 96 1.43 9.06 4.79
C LEU A 96 1.74 10.45 5.43
N PRO A 97 0.70 11.22 5.80
CA PRO A 97 0.82 12.60 6.31
C PRO A 97 1.18 12.73 7.79
#